data_AF-A0A967LA97-F1
#
_entry.id   AF-A0A967LA97-F1
#
_cell.length_a   1.000
_cell.length_b   1.000
_cell.length_c   1.000
_cell.angle_alpha   90.00
_cell.angle_beta   90.00
_cell.angle_gamma   90.00
#
_symmetry.space_group_name_H-M   'P 1'
#
loop_
_entity.id
_entity.type
_entity.pdbx_description
1 polymer ?
#
loop_
_entity_poly.entity_id
_entity_poly.type
_entity_poly.pdbx_seq_one_letter_code
_entity_poly.pdbx_strand_id
1 'polypeptide(L)'
;TTVWFEYGLHPELKGQAVETVAGSTSGFAEGSGADALFDQPWGLASDRDGNTYVADTLNHRIRRIAPDGSTSTIAGTGVAGFADGPGDTAQFNEPVGIVVAPDRTLFVTDSKNHRIRAISVDGEVRTHSGLGVAGFTDGVGIAARFNLPWGLALDERGTLYLADRGNHRIRTVAPDGRAGTLAGTGAPGFNDGSGEVAQFDGPRGLALSPTGLLYLTDTGSNRVRRLTPD
;
A
#
# COMPACT_ATOMS: atom_id res chain seq x y z
N THR A 1 15.65 -26.58 12.55
CA THR A 1 16.01 -25.33 13.24
C THR A 1 14.84 -24.37 13.11
N THR A 2 14.03 -24.26 14.17
CA THR A 2 12.82 -23.43 14.19
C THR A 2 13.25 -21.98 14.32
N VAL A 3 12.90 -21.15 13.34
CA VAL A 3 13.18 -19.70 13.38
C VAL A 3 11.96 -19.04 14.00
N TRP A 4 12.15 -18.44 15.17
CA TRP A 4 11.19 -17.54 15.80
C TRP A 4 11.31 -16.17 15.11
N PHE A 5 10.17 -15.56 14.77
CA PHE A 5 10.13 -14.15 14.40
C PHE A 5 10.09 -13.35 15.72
N GLU A 6 11.19 -12.69 16.08
CA GLU A 6 11.17 -11.68 17.13
C GLU A 6 10.43 -10.45 16.61
N TYR A 7 9.23 -10.22 17.14
CA TYR A 7 8.59 -8.92 17.12
C TYR A 7 9.32 -8.03 18.13
N GLY A 8 9.67 -6.81 17.72
CA GLY A 8 10.26 -5.82 18.62
C GLY A 8 9.40 -5.61 19.87
N LEU A 9 10.04 -5.66 21.04
CA LEU A 9 9.68 -5.10 22.35
C LEU A 9 8.20 -4.79 22.69
N HIS A 10 7.23 -5.57 22.24
CA HIS A 10 5.89 -5.57 22.80
C HIS A 10 5.76 -6.77 23.76
N PRO A 11 5.53 -6.54 25.06
CA PRO A 11 5.27 -7.62 26.00
C PRO A 11 4.07 -8.45 25.51
N GLU A 12 4.22 -9.77 25.66
CA GLU A 12 3.40 -10.86 25.13
C GLU A 12 1.94 -10.50 24.84
N LEU A 13 1.48 -10.71 23.60
CA LEU A 13 0.07 -10.66 23.19
C LEU A 13 -0.78 -11.80 23.83
N LYS A 14 -0.55 -12.16 25.09
CA LYS A 14 -1.37 -13.14 25.82
C LYS A 14 -2.44 -12.42 26.62
N GLY A 15 -3.71 -12.71 26.30
CA GLY A 15 -4.87 -12.14 26.98
C GLY A 15 -5.44 -10.86 26.35
N GLN A 16 -5.21 -10.61 25.05
CA GLN A 16 -5.68 -9.39 24.41
C GLN A 16 -7.17 -9.43 24.07
N ALA A 17 -7.86 -8.33 24.35
CA ALA A 17 -9.21 -8.07 23.88
C ALA A 17 -9.15 -7.53 22.44
N VAL A 18 -10.09 -7.95 21.60
CA VAL A 18 -10.32 -7.33 20.29
C VAL A 18 -11.29 -6.18 20.51
N GLU A 19 -10.91 -4.98 20.07
CA GLU A 19 -11.77 -3.80 20.11
C GLU A 19 -11.90 -3.16 18.73
N THR A 20 -13.02 -2.47 18.52
CA THR A 20 -13.22 -1.62 17.35
C THR A 20 -12.78 -0.21 17.71
N VAL A 21 -11.68 0.24 17.11
CA VAL A 21 -11.12 1.59 17.35
C VAL A 21 -11.93 2.66 16.59
N ALA A 22 -12.37 2.35 15.36
CA ALA A 22 -13.21 3.22 14.54
C ALA A 22 -14.01 2.38 13.54
N GLY A 23 -15.18 2.85 13.11
CA GLY A 23 -16.07 2.13 12.19
C GLY A 23 -17.28 1.50 12.87
N SER A 24 -18.38 1.39 12.13
CA SER A 24 -19.54 0.58 12.52
C SER A 24 -20.17 -0.12 11.31
N THR A 25 -20.86 0.61 10.46
CA THR A 25 -21.42 0.11 9.19
C THR A 25 -20.68 0.65 7.97
N SER A 26 -20.87 -0.01 6.82
CA SER A 26 -20.39 0.52 5.54
C SER A 26 -21.00 1.91 5.28
N GLY A 27 -20.15 2.86 4.88
CA GLY A 27 -20.55 4.23 4.57
C GLY A 27 -19.39 5.21 4.75
N PHE A 28 -19.69 6.51 4.74
CA PHE A 28 -18.72 7.58 4.95
C PHE A 28 -19.23 8.56 6.00
N ALA A 29 -18.45 8.74 7.06
CA ALA A 29 -18.61 9.80 8.03
C ALA A 29 -17.28 10.05 8.74
N GLU A 30 -16.99 11.31 9.04
CA GLU A 30 -15.95 11.70 10.00
C GLU A 30 -16.48 11.49 11.44
N GLY A 31 -15.60 11.47 12.43
CA GLY A 31 -15.99 11.29 13.83
C GLY A 31 -15.05 10.37 14.58
N SER A 32 -15.44 9.89 15.75
CA SER A 32 -14.65 8.98 16.59
C SER A 32 -15.38 7.66 16.83
N GLY A 33 -14.64 6.57 17.01
CA GLY A 33 -15.25 5.27 17.31
C GLY A 33 -16.28 4.86 16.26
N ALA A 34 -17.48 4.48 16.71
CA ALA A 34 -18.55 4.01 15.83
C ALA A 34 -19.18 5.08 14.93
N ASP A 35 -18.96 6.38 15.23
CA ASP A 35 -19.48 7.50 14.44
C ASP A 35 -18.70 7.71 13.13
N ALA A 36 -17.42 7.33 13.12
CA ALA A 36 -16.64 7.28 11.88
C ALA A 36 -17.09 6.08 11.04
N LEU A 37 -17.35 6.28 9.76
CA LEU A 37 -17.72 5.20 8.83
C LEU A 37 -16.68 5.04 7.72
N PHE A 38 -16.51 3.80 7.29
CA PHE A 38 -15.60 3.37 6.23
C PHE A 38 -16.33 2.42 5.27
N ASP A 39 -15.84 2.28 4.04
CA ASP A 39 -16.34 1.30 3.09
C ASP A 39 -15.19 0.49 2.45
N GLN A 40 -15.12 -0.78 2.87
CA GLN A 40 -14.04 -1.72 2.56
C GLN A 40 -12.61 -1.14 2.76
N PRO A 41 -12.26 -0.70 3.98
CA PRO A 41 -10.90 -0.24 4.26
C PRO A 41 -9.91 -1.41 4.13
N TRP A 42 -8.99 -1.36 3.17
CA TRP A 42 -8.09 -2.50 2.87
C TRP A 42 -6.66 -2.31 3.35
N GLY A 43 -6.14 -1.08 3.28
CA GLY A 43 -4.76 -0.76 3.69
C GLY A 43 -4.74 0.12 4.92
N LEU A 44 -3.75 -0.11 5.77
CA LEU A 44 -3.44 0.74 6.91
C LEU A 44 -1.93 0.92 7.07
N ALA A 45 -1.52 2.09 7.54
CA ALA A 45 -0.14 2.38 7.95
C ALA A 45 -0.14 3.36 9.11
N SER A 46 0.81 3.24 10.03
CA SER A 46 0.91 4.15 11.17
C SER A 46 2.20 4.95 11.13
N ASP A 47 2.15 6.21 11.57
CA ASP A 47 3.35 7.02 11.80
C ASP A 47 3.86 6.91 13.24
N ARG A 48 5.06 7.45 13.48
CA ARG A 48 5.71 7.48 14.80
C ARG A 48 5.01 8.36 15.84
N ASP A 49 4.07 9.20 15.40
CA ASP A 49 3.28 10.06 16.29
C ASP A 49 1.99 9.34 16.73
N GLY A 50 1.77 8.10 16.27
CA GLY A 50 0.63 7.26 16.62
C GLY A 50 -0.59 7.47 15.73
N ASN A 51 -0.50 8.26 14.66
CA ASN A 51 -1.59 8.37 13.69
C ASN A 51 -1.66 7.10 12.85
N THR A 52 -2.87 6.62 12.58
CA THR A 52 -3.12 5.51 11.65
C THR A 52 -3.84 6.02 10.41
N TYR A 53 -3.21 5.83 9.25
CA TYR A 53 -3.74 6.19 7.94
C TYR A 53 -4.40 4.99 7.31
N VAL A 54 -5.56 5.19 6.70
CA VAL A 54 -6.41 4.13 6.16
C VAL A 54 -6.76 4.45 4.72
N ALA A 55 -6.56 3.48 3.83
CA ALA A 55 -7.13 3.50 2.49
C ALA A 55 -8.60 3.06 2.57
N ASP A 56 -9.50 4.03 2.54
CA ASP A 56 -10.95 3.84 2.60
C ASP A 56 -11.47 3.59 1.17
N THR A 57 -11.23 2.35 0.72
CA THR A 57 -11.15 1.96 -0.69
C THR A 57 -12.38 2.38 -1.50
N LEU A 58 -13.58 1.96 -1.09
CA LEU A 58 -14.80 2.22 -1.85
C LEU A 58 -15.37 3.62 -1.60
N ASN A 59 -14.88 4.30 -0.56
CA ASN A 59 -15.11 5.73 -0.38
C ASN A 59 -14.10 6.60 -1.15
N HIS A 60 -13.16 6.04 -1.92
CA HIS A 60 -12.20 6.79 -2.72
C HIS A 60 -11.38 7.83 -1.92
N ARG A 61 -11.03 7.49 -0.68
CA ARG A 61 -10.42 8.42 0.29
C ARG A 61 -9.25 7.82 1.04
N ILE A 62 -8.37 8.71 1.50
CA ILE A 62 -7.34 8.43 2.50
C ILE A 62 -7.74 9.12 3.80
N ARG A 63 -7.93 8.32 4.83
CA ARG A 63 -8.40 8.75 6.15
C ARG A 63 -7.27 8.67 7.16
N ARG A 64 -7.33 9.48 8.22
CA ARG A 64 -6.43 9.42 9.38
C ARG A 64 -7.25 9.25 10.64
N ILE A 65 -6.88 8.27 11.44
CA ILE A 65 -7.29 8.07 12.82
C ILE A 65 -6.17 8.63 13.70
N ALA A 66 -6.44 9.68 14.45
CA ALA A 66 -5.49 10.26 15.40
C ALA A 66 -5.41 9.41 16.69
N PRO A 67 -4.38 9.60 17.54
CA PRO A 67 -4.23 8.84 18.79
C PRO A 67 -5.41 8.96 19.77
N ASP A 68 -6.21 10.04 19.66
CA ASP A 68 -7.43 10.23 20.45
C ASP A 68 -8.66 9.51 19.87
N GLY A 69 -8.49 8.76 18.78
CA GLY A 69 -9.55 8.02 18.08
C GLY A 69 -10.36 8.86 17.09
N SER A 70 -10.04 10.15 16.90
CA SER A 70 -10.72 11.00 15.90
C SER A 70 -10.30 10.63 14.48
N THR A 71 -11.29 10.41 13.61
CA THR A 71 -11.13 10.09 12.20
C THR A 71 -11.44 11.32 11.34
N SER A 72 -10.55 11.61 10.40
CA SER A 72 -10.63 12.73 9.45
C SER A 72 -10.15 12.30 8.06
N THR A 73 -10.71 12.87 6.98
CA THR A 73 -10.15 12.73 5.63
C THR A 73 -8.91 13.61 5.46
N ILE A 74 -7.83 13.03 4.95
CA ILE A 74 -6.60 13.76 4.58
C ILE A 74 -6.58 14.06 3.08
N ALA A 75 -7.09 13.15 2.26
CA ALA A 75 -7.22 13.36 0.83
C ALA A 75 -8.34 12.52 0.21
N GLY A 76 -8.95 13.05 -0.86
CA GLY A 76 -9.98 12.38 -1.64
C GLY A 76 -11.35 13.05 -1.51
N THR A 77 -11.93 13.46 -2.64
CA THR A 77 -13.30 14.00 -2.67
C THR A 77 -14.39 12.95 -2.44
N GLY A 78 -14.07 11.67 -2.61
CA GLY A 78 -15.03 10.56 -2.67
C GLY A 78 -15.58 10.25 -4.05
N VAL A 79 -15.21 11.02 -5.06
CA VAL A 79 -15.53 10.73 -6.45
C VAL A 79 -14.37 9.99 -7.09
N ALA A 80 -14.67 8.86 -7.73
CA ALA A 80 -13.70 8.10 -8.50
C ALA A 80 -13.05 8.98 -9.59
N GLY A 81 -11.72 9.09 -9.55
CA GLY A 81 -10.93 9.90 -10.48
C GLY A 81 -9.47 9.92 -10.08
N PHE A 82 -8.64 10.72 -10.75
CA PHE A 82 -7.20 10.79 -10.47
C PHE A 82 -6.63 12.21 -10.37
N ALA A 83 -7.50 13.22 -10.19
CA ALA A 83 -7.06 14.60 -10.04
C ALA A 83 -5.99 14.73 -8.93
N ASP A 84 -4.87 15.38 -9.27
CA ASP A 84 -3.83 15.82 -8.34
C ASP A 84 -4.18 17.21 -7.79
N GLY A 85 -3.50 17.63 -6.71
CA GLY A 85 -3.71 18.92 -6.05
C GLY A 85 -3.98 18.78 -4.54
N PRO A 86 -4.53 19.84 -3.90
CA PRO A 86 -4.87 19.83 -2.49
C PRO A 86 -5.80 18.66 -2.13
N GLY A 87 -5.62 18.08 -0.94
CA GLY A 87 -6.31 16.86 -0.52
C GLY A 87 -7.83 16.89 -0.62
N ASP A 88 -8.45 18.05 -0.42
CA ASP A 88 -9.90 18.27 -0.52
C ASP A 88 -10.43 18.34 -1.97
N THR A 89 -9.53 18.45 -2.96
CA THR A 89 -9.86 18.46 -4.40
C THR A 89 -9.32 17.24 -5.14
N ALA A 90 -8.31 16.58 -4.60
CA ALA A 90 -7.72 15.39 -5.18
C ALA A 90 -8.72 14.23 -5.26
N GLN A 91 -8.57 13.40 -6.29
CA GLN A 91 -9.42 12.23 -6.51
C GLN A 91 -8.58 10.95 -6.56
N PHE A 92 -9.16 9.87 -6.04
CA PHE A 92 -8.62 8.51 -6.10
C PHE A 92 -9.67 7.57 -6.70
N ASN A 93 -9.26 6.40 -7.16
CA ASN A 93 -10.16 5.35 -7.62
C ASN A 93 -9.74 4.01 -7.01
N GLU A 94 -10.47 3.58 -5.98
CA GLU A 94 -10.16 2.41 -5.15
C GLU A 94 -8.69 2.42 -4.70
N PRO A 95 -8.26 3.37 -3.84
CA PRO A 95 -6.94 3.30 -3.22
C PRO A 95 -6.84 2.08 -2.31
N VAL A 96 -5.70 1.40 -2.29
CA VAL A 96 -5.56 0.10 -1.59
C VAL A 96 -4.39 0.06 -0.62
N GLY A 97 -3.16 -0.02 -1.14
CA GLY A 97 -1.96 -0.09 -0.34
C GLY A 97 -1.55 1.30 0.12
N ILE A 98 -1.12 1.42 1.37
CA ILE A 98 -0.62 2.67 1.94
C ILE A 98 0.61 2.39 2.79
N VAL A 99 1.62 3.25 2.70
CA VAL A 99 2.81 3.26 3.56
C VAL A 99 3.17 4.70 3.92
N VAL A 100 3.81 4.88 5.08
CA VAL A 100 4.28 6.19 5.55
C VAL A 100 5.80 6.22 5.51
N ALA A 101 6.36 7.22 4.83
CA ALA A 101 7.80 7.44 4.77
C ALA A 101 8.34 8.17 6.02
N PRO A 102 9.66 8.12 6.31
CA PRO A 102 10.23 8.79 7.48
C PRO A 102 9.98 10.30 7.54
N ASP A 103 9.85 10.95 6.38
CA ASP A 103 9.50 12.36 6.20
C ASP A 103 7.98 12.63 6.33
N ARG A 104 7.19 11.60 6.64
CA ARG A 104 5.72 11.58 6.75
C ARG A 104 4.96 11.69 5.43
N THR A 105 5.64 11.57 4.30
CA THR A 105 4.96 11.41 3.00
C THR A 105 4.20 10.07 3.00
N LEU A 106 2.92 10.09 2.62
CA LEU A 106 2.16 8.86 2.39
C LEU A 106 2.33 8.44 0.94
N PHE A 107 2.64 7.17 0.70
CA PHE A 107 2.55 6.57 -0.63
C PHE A 107 1.35 5.63 -0.69
N VAL A 108 0.54 5.80 -1.73
CA VAL A 108 -0.74 5.10 -1.89
C VAL A 108 -0.80 4.46 -3.27
N THR A 109 -1.18 3.19 -3.35
CA THR A 109 -1.59 2.62 -4.65
C THR A 109 -3.02 2.99 -4.95
N ASP A 110 -3.19 3.76 -6.01
CA ASP A 110 -4.48 4.15 -6.54
C ASP A 110 -4.86 3.13 -7.62
N SER A 111 -5.45 2.01 -7.17
CA SER A 111 -5.34 0.72 -7.86
C SER A 111 -6.05 0.73 -9.20
N LYS A 112 -7.28 1.27 -9.25
CA LYS A 112 -8.04 1.37 -10.51
C LYS A 112 -7.53 2.47 -11.44
N ASN A 113 -6.72 3.38 -10.92
CA ASN A 113 -6.00 4.36 -11.74
C ASN A 113 -4.57 3.92 -12.06
N HIS A 114 -4.14 2.70 -11.73
CA HIS A 114 -2.87 2.11 -12.17
C HIS A 114 -1.62 2.96 -11.85
N ARG A 115 -1.61 3.61 -10.68
CA ARG A 115 -0.56 4.55 -10.29
C ARG A 115 -0.24 4.50 -8.79
N ILE A 116 0.93 5.02 -8.44
CA ILE A 116 1.29 5.35 -7.06
C ILE A 116 1.10 6.86 -6.88
N ARG A 117 0.39 7.26 -5.83
CA ARG A 117 0.21 8.65 -5.41
C ARG A 117 1.09 8.93 -4.20
N ALA A 118 1.58 10.15 -4.10
CA ALA A 118 2.25 10.66 -2.90
C ALA A 118 1.39 11.78 -2.30
N ILE A 119 1.26 11.78 -0.98
CA ILE A 119 0.55 12.82 -0.21
C ILE A 119 1.55 13.44 0.74
N SER A 120 1.77 14.75 0.63
CA SER A 120 2.66 15.48 1.52
C SER A 120 2.05 15.67 2.91
N VAL A 121 2.86 16.12 3.87
CA VAL A 121 2.38 16.48 5.22
C VAL A 121 1.32 17.58 5.22
N ASP A 122 1.35 18.46 4.20
CA ASP A 122 0.39 19.54 4.02
C ASP A 122 -0.89 19.09 3.28
N GLY A 123 -0.99 17.81 2.92
CA GLY A 123 -2.14 17.23 2.24
C GLY A 123 -2.12 17.38 0.70
N GLU A 124 -1.02 17.84 0.11
CA GLU A 124 -0.90 17.93 -1.35
C GLU A 124 -0.70 16.55 -1.98
N VAL A 125 -1.56 16.21 -2.94
CA VAL A 125 -1.56 14.93 -3.63
C VAL A 125 -0.93 15.10 -5.01
N ARG A 126 0.03 14.23 -5.34
CA ARG A 126 0.62 14.16 -6.68
C ARG A 126 0.73 12.72 -7.17
N THR A 127 0.69 12.53 -8.48
CA THR A 127 1.12 11.29 -9.11
C THR A 127 2.63 11.12 -8.93
N HIS A 128 3.05 10.06 -8.25
CA HIS A 128 4.47 9.75 -8.05
C HIS A 128 5.02 8.96 -9.24
N SER A 129 4.34 7.89 -9.63
CA SER A 129 4.70 7.06 -10.79
C SER A 129 3.50 6.28 -11.33
N GLY A 130 3.58 5.88 -12.59
CA GLY A 130 2.49 5.23 -13.32
C GLY A 130 1.70 6.21 -14.20
N LEU A 131 1.59 5.89 -15.49
CA LEU A 131 0.90 6.72 -16.49
C LEU A 131 -0.60 6.91 -16.24
N GLY A 132 -1.23 5.99 -15.51
CA GLY A 132 -2.69 5.96 -15.40
C GLY A 132 -3.40 4.98 -16.33
N VAL A 133 -2.64 4.18 -17.09
CA VAL A 133 -3.16 3.20 -18.05
C VAL A 133 -2.59 1.82 -17.69
N ALA A 134 -3.47 0.82 -17.63
CA ALA A 134 -3.09 -0.56 -17.36
C ALA A 134 -2.01 -1.02 -18.35
N GLY A 135 -0.93 -1.58 -17.83
CA GLY A 135 0.12 -2.17 -18.65
C GLY A 135 1.39 -2.42 -17.85
N PHE A 136 2.44 -2.84 -18.55
CA PHE A 136 3.74 -3.15 -17.96
C PHE A 136 4.83 -2.41 -18.71
N THR A 137 5.52 -1.51 -18.03
CA THR A 137 6.70 -0.81 -18.54
C THR A 137 7.54 -0.35 -17.34
N ASP A 138 8.83 -0.67 -17.34
CA ASP A 138 9.81 -0.05 -16.44
C ASP A 138 10.13 1.37 -16.93
N GLY A 139 10.45 2.30 -16.03
CA GLY A 139 10.65 3.69 -16.41
C GLY A 139 10.56 4.65 -15.23
N VAL A 140 10.77 5.94 -15.48
CA VAL A 140 10.73 6.98 -14.44
C VAL A 140 9.38 7.70 -14.45
N GLY A 141 8.75 7.84 -13.28
CA GLY A 141 7.51 8.58 -13.10
C GLY A 141 6.38 8.04 -13.99
N ILE A 142 5.83 8.90 -14.85
CA ILE A 142 4.73 8.54 -15.77
C ILE A 142 5.17 7.68 -16.97
N ALA A 143 6.47 7.47 -17.18
CA ALA A 143 6.94 6.52 -18.19
C ALA A 143 6.74 5.06 -17.75
N ALA A 144 6.65 4.81 -16.44
CA ALA A 144 6.32 3.51 -15.90
C ALA A 144 4.82 3.18 -16.12
N ARG A 145 4.53 1.89 -16.30
CA ARG A 145 3.15 1.37 -16.33
C ARG A 145 2.99 0.22 -15.33
N PHE A 146 1.88 0.27 -14.62
CA PHE A 146 1.42 -0.74 -13.68
C PHE A 146 0.05 -1.25 -14.09
N ASN A 147 -0.38 -2.37 -13.53
CA ASN A 147 -1.70 -2.93 -13.75
C ASN A 147 -2.30 -3.38 -12.43
N LEU A 148 -3.31 -2.64 -11.97
CA LEU A 148 -3.97 -2.84 -10.67
C LEU A 148 -2.96 -3.00 -9.51
N PRO A 149 -2.06 -2.02 -9.29
CA PRO A 149 -1.11 -2.08 -8.18
C PRO A 149 -1.84 -2.27 -6.85
N TRP A 150 -1.30 -3.11 -5.96
CA TRP A 150 -1.96 -3.51 -4.72
C TRP A 150 -1.14 -3.13 -3.49
N GLY A 151 -0.50 -4.07 -2.80
CA GLY A 151 0.27 -3.78 -1.60
C GLY A 151 1.56 -3.00 -1.90
N LEU A 152 1.96 -2.21 -0.91
CA LEU A 152 3.24 -1.51 -0.85
C LEU A 152 4.02 -1.96 0.38
N ALA A 153 5.33 -2.00 0.27
CA ALA A 153 6.25 -1.95 1.40
C ALA A 153 7.31 -0.89 1.12
N LEU A 154 7.92 -0.32 2.16
CA LEU A 154 8.91 0.76 2.05
C LEU A 154 10.15 0.38 2.85
N ASP A 155 11.33 0.48 2.24
CA ASP A 155 12.59 0.33 2.98
C ASP A 155 13.07 1.64 3.61
N GLU A 156 14.10 1.55 4.46
CA GLU A 156 14.72 2.70 5.12
C GLU A 156 15.38 3.70 4.15
N ARG A 157 15.65 3.30 2.91
CA ARG A 157 16.22 4.15 1.86
C ARG A 157 15.14 4.90 1.07
N GLY A 158 13.87 4.63 1.34
CA GLY A 158 12.73 5.21 0.63
C GLY A 158 12.34 4.46 -0.65
N THR A 159 12.88 3.26 -0.90
CA THR A 159 12.48 2.42 -2.03
C THR A 159 11.16 1.74 -1.71
N LEU A 160 10.17 1.94 -2.59
CA LEU A 160 8.92 1.22 -2.54
C LEU A 160 9.07 -0.14 -3.22
N TYR A 161 8.53 -1.17 -2.57
CA TYR A 161 8.24 -2.46 -3.18
C TYR A 161 6.76 -2.51 -3.48
N LEU A 162 6.40 -2.89 -4.69
CA LEU A 162 5.04 -2.85 -5.20
C LEU A 162 4.63 -4.24 -5.68
N ALA A 163 3.46 -4.70 -5.22
CA ALA A 163 2.77 -5.82 -5.83
C ALA A 163 1.98 -5.32 -7.05
N ASP A 164 2.57 -5.49 -8.23
CA ASP A 164 1.96 -5.12 -9.51
C ASP A 164 1.04 -6.26 -9.96
N ARG A 165 -0.08 -6.36 -9.22
CA ARG A 165 -0.94 -7.56 -9.15
C ARG A 165 -1.39 -8.05 -10.52
N GLY A 166 -1.89 -7.15 -11.37
CA GLY A 166 -2.38 -7.48 -12.70
C GLY A 166 -1.26 -7.82 -13.70
N ASN A 167 -0.01 -7.55 -13.35
CA ASN A 167 1.16 -7.90 -14.13
C ASN A 167 1.94 -9.08 -13.55
N HIS A 168 1.46 -9.73 -12.49
CA HIS A 168 2.09 -10.91 -11.88
C HIS A 168 3.56 -10.69 -11.49
N ARG A 169 3.87 -9.49 -10.99
CA ARG A 169 5.24 -9.04 -10.70
C ARG A 169 5.35 -8.33 -9.37
N ILE A 170 6.55 -8.41 -8.80
CA ILE A 170 7.02 -7.51 -7.75
C ILE A 170 7.92 -6.47 -8.39
N ARG A 171 7.61 -5.19 -8.17
CA ARG A 171 8.34 -4.04 -8.72
C ARG A 171 9.05 -3.29 -7.61
N THR A 172 10.14 -2.62 -7.93
CA THR A 172 10.74 -1.59 -7.08
C THR A 172 10.46 -0.22 -7.67
N VAL A 173 10.26 0.79 -6.83
CA VAL A 173 10.14 2.19 -7.24
C VAL A 173 11.03 3.02 -6.31
N ALA A 174 12.08 3.62 -6.87
CA ALA A 174 13.00 4.46 -6.11
C ALA A 174 12.36 5.83 -5.76
N PRO A 175 12.91 6.60 -4.81
CA PRO A 175 12.38 7.91 -4.42
C PRO A 175 12.22 8.92 -5.57
N ASP A 176 13.05 8.80 -6.61
CA ASP A 176 12.99 9.61 -7.83
C ASP A 176 11.89 9.16 -8.82
N GLY A 177 11.09 8.16 -8.45
CA GLY A 177 10.02 7.59 -9.28
C GLY A 177 10.49 6.56 -10.29
N ARG A 178 11.76 6.14 -10.28
CA ARG A 178 12.26 5.10 -11.18
C ARG A 178 11.74 3.72 -10.77
N ALA A 179 10.84 3.18 -11.59
CA ALA A 179 10.29 1.85 -11.46
C ALA A 179 11.16 0.81 -12.20
N GLY A 180 11.39 -0.34 -11.55
CA GLY A 180 12.06 -1.51 -12.10
C GLY A 180 11.36 -2.80 -11.71
N THR A 181 11.67 -3.90 -12.40
CA THR A 181 11.18 -5.24 -12.04
C THR A 181 12.16 -5.90 -11.08
N LEU A 182 11.66 -6.31 -9.90
CA LEU A 182 12.46 -7.08 -8.93
C LEU A 182 12.32 -8.59 -9.17
N ALA A 183 11.10 -9.06 -9.39
CA ALA A 183 10.82 -10.45 -9.67
C ALA A 183 9.50 -10.64 -10.43
N GLY A 184 9.41 -11.74 -11.17
CA GLY A 184 8.20 -12.16 -11.88
C GLY A 184 8.37 -12.09 -13.39
N THR A 185 8.15 -13.22 -14.07
CA THR A 185 8.12 -13.26 -15.55
C THR A 185 6.93 -12.51 -16.14
N GLY A 186 5.86 -12.32 -15.36
CA GLY A 186 4.58 -11.77 -15.80
C GLY A 186 3.57 -12.79 -16.29
N ALA A 187 3.97 -14.06 -16.45
CA ALA A 187 3.02 -15.14 -16.64
C ALA A 187 2.46 -15.57 -15.28
N PRO A 188 1.13 -15.75 -15.14
CA PRO A 188 0.55 -16.31 -13.92
C PRO A 188 1.12 -17.70 -13.69
N GLY A 189 1.51 -17.98 -12.45
CA GLY A 189 2.09 -19.26 -12.06
C GLY A 189 2.66 -19.19 -10.65
N PHE A 190 3.44 -20.20 -10.28
CA PHE A 190 3.94 -20.35 -8.91
C PHE A 190 5.40 -20.81 -8.84
N ASN A 191 6.11 -20.80 -9.97
CA ASN A 191 7.49 -21.24 -10.03
C ASN A 191 8.37 -20.39 -9.10
N ASP A 192 9.18 -21.10 -8.32
CA ASP A 192 10.27 -20.52 -7.54
C ASP A 192 11.54 -20.44 -8.39
N GLY A 193 12.50 -19.61 -7.94
CA GLY A 193 13.78 -19.40 -8.62
C GLY A 193 14.24 -17.95 -8.46
N SER A 194 15.21 -17.54 -9.29
CA SER A 194 15.64 -16.14 -9.37
C SER A 194 14.47 -15.22 -9.75
N GLY A 195 14.64 -13.92 -9.52
CA GLY A 195 13.61 -12.92 -9.87
C GLY A 195 13.17 -12.99 -11.33
N GLU A 196 14.07 -13.35 -12.25
CA GLU A 196 13.81 -13.43 -13.69
C GLU A 196 12.95 -14.63 -14.10
N VAL A 197 12.95 -15.73 -13.32
CA VAL A 197 12.24 -16.97 -13.65
C VAL A 197 11.05 -17.24 -12.75
N ALA A 198 11.01 -16.62 -11.58
CA ALA A 198 9.88 -16.75 -10.65
C ALA A 198 8.56 -16.34 -11.33
N GLN A 199 7.50 -17.08 -11.03
CA GLN A 199 6.14 -16.76 -11.48
C GLN A 199 5.27 -16.53 -10.27
N PHE A 200 4.41 -15.52 -10.35
CA PHE A 200 3.41 -15.20 -9.33
C PHE A 200 2.02 -15.24 -9.96
N ASP A 201 0.97 -15.41 -9.17
CA ASP A 201 -0.41 -15.30 -9.61
C ASP A 201 -1.16 -14.28 -8.74
N GLY A 202 -1.20 -13.03 -9.17
CA GLY A 202 -1.85 -11.96 -8.44
C GLY A 202 -1.26 -11.74 -7.04
N PRO A 203 0.02 -11.33 -6.93
CA PRO A 203 0.58 -10.93 -5.64
C PRO A 203 -0.19 -9.73 -5.07
N ARG A 204 -0.38 -9.69 -3.75
CA ARG A 204 -1.14 -8.62 -3.07
C ARG A 204 -0.37 -7.97 -1.94
N GLY A 205 -0.34 -8.60 -0.77
CA GLY A 205 0.28 -8.05 0.43
C GLY A 205 1.79 -8.16 0.35
N LEU A 206 2.49 -7.15 0.87
CA LEU A 206 3.94 -7.10 0.98
C LEU A 206 4.31 -6.72 2.42
N ALA A 207 5.38 -7.31 2.95
CA ALA A 207 5.95 -6.94 4.23
C ALA A 207 7.47 -7.11 4.20
N LEU A 208 8.21 -6.13 4.72
CA LEU A 208 9.64 -6.22 4.93
C LEU A 208 9.93 -6.67 6.36
N SER A 209 10.85 -7.62 6.53
CA SER A 209 11.43 -7.89 7.84
C SER A 209 12.41 -6.76 8.23
N PRO A 210 12.75 -6.63 9.53
CA PRO A 210 13.82 -5.72 9.97
C PRO A 210 15.18 -5.97 9.32
N THR A 211 15.40 -7.18 8.79
CA THR A 211 16.62 -7.56 8.06
C THR A 211 16.54 -7.28 6.55
N GLY A 212 15.44 -6.70 6.07
CA GLY A 212 15.22 -6.38 4.66
C GLY A 212 14.71 -7.53 3.80
N LEU A 213 14.28 -8.66 4.39
CA LEU A 213 13.64 -9.73 3.62
C LEU A 213 12.21 -9.34 3.24
N LEU A 214 11.88 -9.44 1.96
CA LEU A 214 10.54 -9.16 1.47
C LEU A 214 9.70 -10.42 1.46
N TYR A 215 8.60 -10.41 2.22
CA TYR A 215 7.54 -11.41 2.17
C TYR A 215 6.35 -10.89 1.37
N LEU A 216 5.66 -11.78 0.67
CA LEU A 216 4.48 -11.44 -0.11
C LEU A 216 3.39 -12.52 -0.03
N THR A 217 2.13 -12.11 -0.18
CA THR A 217 1.01 -13.02 -0.42
C THR A 217 0.73 -13.13 -1.92
N ASP A 218 0.94 -14.33 -2.45
CA ASP A 218 0.70 -14.72 -3.84
C ASP A 218 -0.70 -15.36 -3.91
N THR A 219 -1.71 -14.50 -4.02
CA THR A 219 -3.08 -14.88 -3.65
C THR A 219 -3.78 -15.80 -4.64
N GLY A 220 -3.45 -15.72 -5.92
CA GLY A 220 -3.98 -16.62 -6.95
C GLY A 220 -3.40 -18.03 -6.84
N SER A 221 -2.14 -18.15 -6.38
CA SER A 221 -1.51 -19.45 -6.14
C SER A 221 -1.63 -19.96 -4.70
N ASN A 222 -2.31 -19.22 -3.81
CA ASN A 222 -2.53 -19.53 -2.40
C ASN A 222 -1.22 -19.71 -1.59
N ARG A 223 -0.22 -18.84 -1.81
CA ARG A 223 1.09 -18.96 -1.17
C ARG A 223 1.51 -17.70 -0.42
N VAL A 224 2.31 -17.89 0.61
CA VAL A 224 3.16 -16.83 1.17
C VAL A 224 4.58 -17.10 0.68
N ARG A 225 5.22 -16.11 0.08
CA ARG A 225 6.53 -16.24 -0.56
C ARG A 225 7.50 -15.21 -0.03
N ARG A 226 8.79 -15.48 -0.19
CA ARG A 226 9.90 -14.65 0.26
C ARG A 226 10.84 -14.37 -0.91
N LEU A 227 11.27 -13.13 -1.05
CA LEU A 227 12.40 -12.75 -1.88
C LEU A 227 13.58 -12.45 -0.94
N THR A 228 14.68 -13.15 -1.16
CA THR A 228 15.98 -12.87 -0.55
C THR A 228 16.79 -12.02 -1.53
N PRO A 229 17.44 -10.94 -1.07
CA PRO A 229 18.51 -10.32 -1.84
C PRO A 229 19.57 -11.38 -2.15
N ASP A 230 20.13 -11.35 -3.36
CA ASP A 230 21.28 -12.19 -3.75
C ASP A 230 22.54 -11.81 -2.95
#